data_AF-A0A7X9N8K2-F1
#
_entry.id   AF-A0A7X9N8K2-F1
#
_cell.length_a   1.000
_cell.length_b   1.000
_cell.length_c   1.000
_cell.angle_alpha   90.00
_cell.angle_beta   90.00
_cell.angle_gamma   90.00
#
_symmetry.space_group_name_H-M   'P 1'
#
loop_
_entity.id
_entity.type
_entity.pdbx_description
1 polymer ?
#
loop_
_entity_poly.entity_id
_entity_poly.type
_entity_poly.pdbx_seq_one_letter_code
_entity_poly.pdbx_strand_id
1 'polypeptide(L)'
;MSKNQYLPIAIKTANWLDEHIVETANGITWDISKSFKGPWRYYDEASMYAGASGIVKFYLELAKISGDQRYLDTAVAAGHELAARALAKEPQLDKAFSRYAFTTGLSGVAQALDWINQEHHETVFDQAITKILNGIVTEQKQDGSWSGQIGIVADGGTALLLGRLGAKYRTANWQEALIKFGDYVLAHKQVDENGQAFYVGLDPKFVGGPIGKFNTGFPLGPSGVAFTLLKLAELTGENRFIDGTKGIREFYEFYNHGQGLLLPHYHPDTEHICYVGYCGGPVGTARYFYQLAKQTADAYAVDDFAAAIAGLDRVQAPQQRSAGYWETDNYCCGTAGILQLFTGAYLVTGNPDYLERAQQTAKLLVERATQDDQFAYWQQAFERKNPQNITAALGFYDGAAGIASYLLQLGEVENGQLSTHRFIDDPYPAVWQQNQ
;
A
#
# COMPACT_ATOMS: atom_id res chain seq x y z
N MET A 1 7.66 31.27 2.54
CA MET A 1 7.28 29.86 2.32
C MET A 1 7.37 29.18 3.67
N SER A 2 6.25 28.66 4.17
CA SER A 2 6.25 27.85 5.39
C SER A 2 7.13 26.63 5.13
N LYS A 3 8.08 26.35 6.03
CA LYS A 3 8.95 25.18 5.92
C LYS A 3 8.19 23.98 6.45
N ASN A 4 8.15 22.87 5.70
CA ASN A 4 7.57 21.61 6.15
C ASN A 4 8.14 21.22 7.53
N GLN A 5 7.29 21.20 8.56
CA GLN A 5 7.74 21.04 9.94
C GLN A 5 8.30 19.64 10.25
N TYR A 6 7.99 18.65 9.41
CA TYR A 6 8.48 17.27 9.55
C TYR A 6 9.77 17.02 8.77
N LEU A 7 10.29 18.00 8.03
CA LEU A 7 11.55 17.86 7.30
C LEU A 7 12.74 17.48 8.22
N PRO A 8 12.91 18.04 9.43
CA PRO A 8 14.02 17.65 10.31
C PRO A 8 14.01 16.17 10.71
N ILE A 9 12.85 15.61 11.09
CA ILE A 9 12.75 14.19 11.44
C ILE A 9 12.93 13.31 10.20
N ALA A 10 12.43 13.72 9.04
CA ALA A 10 12.64 13.00 7.79
C ALA A 10 14.13 12.94 7.40
N ILE A 11 14.90 14.03 7.57
CA ILE A 11 16.35 14.03 7.34
C ILE A 11 17.05 13.05 8.28
N LYS A 12 16.69 13.04 9.58
CA LYS A 12 17.23 12.08 10.54
C LYS A 12 16.86 10.63 10.21
N THR A 13 15.68 10.40 9.65
CA THR A 13 15.27 9.09 9.14
C THR A 13 16.07 8.68 7.91
N ALA A 14 16.33 9.60 6.97
CA ALA A 14 17.20 9.32 5.84
C ALA A 14 18.61 8.93 6.29
N ASN A 15 19.18 9.64 7.28
CA ASN A 15 20.48 9.26 7.86
C ASN A 15 20.45 7.84 8.45
N TRP A 16 19.35 7.44 9.12
CA TRP A 16 19.20 6.08 9.63
C TRP A 16 19.13 5.04 8.51
N LEU A 17 18.43 5.33 7.41
CA LEU A 17 18.40 4.48 6.23
C LEU A 17 19.78 4.41 5.56
N ASP A 18 20.51 5.52 5.48
CA ASP A 18 21.84 5.61 4.87
C ASP A 18 22.86 4.68 5.58
N GLU A 19 22.77 4.49 6.90
CA GLU A 19 23.60 3.53 7.67
C GLU A 19 23.40 2.05 7.27
N HIS A 20 22.33 1.75 6.54
CA HIS A 20 22.00 0.41 6.08
C HIS A 20 22.23 0.24 4.58
N ILE A 21 22.78 1.25 3.90
CA ILE A 21 23.11 1.15 2.47
C ILE A 21 24.20 0.09 2.27
N VAL A 22 23.98 -0.75 1.26
CA VAL A 22 24.95 -1.74 0.76
C VAL A 22 25.24 -1.42 -0.69
N GLU A 23 26.51 -1.23 -1.02
CA GLU A 23 26.97 -1.12 -2.41
C GLU A 23 26.83 -2.45 -3.13
N THR A 24 26.27 -2.41 -4.34
CA THR A 24 26.18 -3.57 -5.23
C THR A 24 27.07 -3.36 -6.45
N ALA A 25 27.13 -4.36 -7.33
CA ALA A 25 27.85 -4.22 -8.59
C ALA A 25 27.19 -3.19 -9.56
N ASN A 26 25.92 -2.85 -9.34
CA ASN A 26 25.15 -2.00 -10.25
C ASN A 26 24.70 -0.67 -9.62
N GLY A 27 24.77 -0.54 -8.29
CA GLY A 27 24.24 0.63 -7.58
C GLY A 27 24.21 0.39 -6.08
N ILE A 28 23.05 0.60 -5.45
CA ILE A 28 22.88 0.37 -4.02
C ILE A 28 21.58 -0.38 -3.68
N THR A 29 21.55 -0.98 -2.50
CA THR A 29 20.35 -1.49 -1.83
C THR A 29 20.43 -1.21 -0.32
N TRP A 30 19.46 -1.67 0.47
CA TRP A 30 19.46 -1.56 1.93
C TRP A 30 19.49 -2.95 2.58
N ASP A 31 20.37 -3.14 3.57
CA ASP A 31 20.38 -4.35 4.39
C ASP A 31 19.16 -4.39 5.33
N ILE A 32 18.17 -5.18 4.93
CA ILE A 32 16.96 -5.40 5.71
C ILE A 32 17.03 -6.63 6.64
N SER A 33 18.20 -7.26 6.80
CA SER A 33 18.37 -8.48 7.61
C SER A 33 17.94 -8.31 9.08
N LYS A 34 18.03 -7.09 9.62
CA LYS A 34 17.61 -6.74 10.99
C LYS A 34 16.19 -6.16 11.07
N SER A 35 15.53 -5.95 9.93
CA SER A 35 14.16 -5.40 9.89
C SER A 35 13.13 -6.38 10.46
N PHE A 36 13.48 -7.66 10.56
CA PHE A 36 12.60 -8.71 11.04
C PHE A 36 13.32 -9.77 11.87
N LYS A 37 12.64 -10.25 12.91
CA LYS A 37 13.11 -11.33 13.78
C LYS A 37 11.98 -12.34 13.91
N GLY A 38 12.08 -13.43 13.17
CA GLY A 38 11.10 -14.51 13.21
C GLY A 38 11.56 -15.73 12.44
N PRO A 39 10.82 -16.86 12.55
CA PRO A 39 11.22 -18.13 11.96
C PRO A 39 11.06 -18.18 10.43
N TRP A 40 10.35 -17.23 9.82
CA TRP A 40 10.21 -17.17 8.37
C TRP A 40 11.24 -16.23 7.73
N ARG A 41 11.70 -16.59 6.53
CA ARG A 41 12.57 -15.73 5.72
C ARG A 41 11.82 -14.48 5.28
N TYR A 42 12.30 -13.31 5.67
CA TYR A 42 11.70 -12.01 5.41
C TYR A 42 11.54 -11.70 3.91
N TYR A 43 10.87 -10.57 3.60
CA TYR A 43 10.72 -10.11 2.22
C TYR A 43 12.07 -9.82 1.57
N ASP A 44 12.07 -9.81 0.23
CA ASP A 44 13.23 -9.48 -0.57
C ASP A 44 13.58 -7.98 -0.47
N GLU A 45 14.87 -7.65 -0.45
CA GLU A 45 15.42 -6.29 -0.36
C GLU A 45 15.07 -5.40 -1.56
N ALA A 46 14.62 -5.96 -2.70
CA ALA A 46 14.10 -5.17 -3.81
C ALA A 46 12.59 -4.92 -3.72
N SER A 47 11.88 -5.54 -2.78
CA SER A 47 10.41 -5.45 -2.70
C SER A 47 9.92 -4.03 -2.44
N MET A 48 8.69 -3.73 -2.85
CA MET A 48 8.00 -2.47 -2.52
C MET A 48 7.61 -2.40 -1.05
N TYR A 49 7.38 -3.56 -0.41
CA TYR A 49 6.93 -3.66 0.97
C TYR A 49 8.03 -3.25 1.95
N ALA A 50 9.14 -3.99 1.94
CA ALA A 50 10.23 -3.85 2.92
C ALA A 50 11.49 -3.19 2.35
N GLY A 51 11.65 -3.21 1.02
CA GLY A 51 12.93 -3.00 0.35
C GLY A 51 13.05 -1.71 -0.44
N ALA A 52 14.09 -1.68 -1.28
CA ALA A 52 14.53 -0.55 -2.09
C ALA A 52 13.41 0.07 -2.92
N SER A 53 12.51 -0.72 -3.52
CA SER A 53 11.41 -0.16 -4.33
C SER A 53 10.50 0.77 -3.52
N GLY A 54 10.26 0.44 -2.24
CA GLY A 54 9.49 1.30 -1.34
C GLY A 54 10.32 2.45 -0.81
N ILE A 55 11.57 2.19 -0.42
CA ILE A 55 12.48 3.21 0.14
C ILE A 55 12.76 4.33 -0.88
N VAL A 56 12.91 4.00 -2.17
CA VAL A 56 13.06 4.97 -3.27
C VAL A 56 11.97 6.04 -3.25
N LYS A 57 10.71 5.67 -2.97
CA LYS A 57 9.60 6.62 -2.90
C LYS A 57 9.82 7.69 -1.83
N PHE A 58 10.35 7.30 -0.66
CA PHE A 58 10.69 8.24 0.41
C PHE A 58 11.80 9.19 -0.02
N TYR A 59 12.88 8.67 -0.63
CA TYR A 59 13.99 9.51 -1.09
C TYR A 59 13.58 10.51 -2.18
N LEU A 60 12.71 10.12 -3.11
CA LEU A 60 12.16 11.03 -4.13
C LEU A 60 11.32 12.15 -3.49
N GLU A 61 10.47 11.82 -2.51
CA GLU A 61 9.70 12.83 -1.75
C GLU A 61 10.62 13.78 -0.97
N LEU A 62 11.63 13.22 -0.30
CA LEU A 62 12.59 14.00 0.48
C LEU A 62 13.44 14.91 -0.42
N ALA A 63 13.91 14.43 -1.57
CA ALA A 63 14.63 15.22 -2.56
C ALA A 63 13.83 16.47 -2.97
N LYS A 64 12.56 16.25 -3.33
CA LYS A 64 11.66 17.31 -3.76
C LYS A 64 11.37 18.35 -2.67
N ILE A 65 11.12 17.90 -1.44
CA ILE A 65 10.74 18.80 -0.34
C ILE A 65 11.95 19.54 0.24
N SER A 66 13.11 18.87 0.31
CA SER A 66 14.34 19.47 0.85
C SER A 66 15.09 20.33 -0.18
N GLY A 67 14.95 20.02 -1.48
CA GLY A 67 15.76 20.58 -2.54
C GLY A 67 17.20 20.05 -2.58
N ASP A 68 17.52 19.02 -1.78
CA ASP A 68 18.85 18.42 -1.73
C ASP A 68 18.97 17.27 -2.74
N GLN A 69 19.83 17.48 -3.74
CA GLN A 69 20.07 16.56 -4.85
C GLN A 69 20.57 15.19 -4.38
N ARG A 70 21.23 15.11 -3.21
CA ARG A 70 21.79 13.84 -2.71
C ARG A 70 20.74 12.73 -2.62
N TYR A 71 19.51 13.08 -2.25
CA TYR A 71 18.44 12.10 -2.07
C TYR A 71 17.93 11.57 -3.41
N LEU A 72 17.90 12.41 -4.45
CA LEU A 72 17.58 11.96 -5.80
C LEU A 72 18.71 11.05 -6.33
N ASP A 73 19.97 11.40 -6.07
CA ASP A 73 21.12 10.58 -6.46
C ASP A 73 21.07 9.20 -5.78
N THR A 74 20.72 9.13 -4.48
CA THR A 74 20.48 7.88 -3.75
C THR A 74 19.35 7.06 -4.40
N ALA A 75 18.23 7.69 -4.76
CA ALA A 75 17.12 7.01 -5.42
C ALA A 75 17.51 6.44 -6.80
N VAL A 76 18.27 7.20 -7.60
CA VAL A 76 18.78 6.76 -8.91
C VAL A 76 19.74 5.59 -8.78
N ALA A 77 20.69 5.65 -7.84
CA ALA A 77 21.63 4.55 -7.57
C ALA A 77 20.91 3.26 -7.15
N ALA A 78 19.84 3.36 -6.34
CA ALA A 78 18.99 2.21 -6.03
C ALA A 78 18.22 1.71 -7.26
N GLY A 79 17.79 2.63 -8.13
CA GLY A 79 17.18 2.33 -9.42
C GLY A 79 18.06 1.45 -10.32
N HIS A 80 19.38 1.69 -10.34
CA HIS A 80 20.30 0.86 -11.13
C HIS A 80 20.36 -0.60 -10.67
N GLU A 81 20.39 -0.84 -9.35
CA GLU A 81 20.31 -2.21 -8.81
C GLU A 81 18.96 -2.85 -9.10
N LEU A 82 17.85 -2.12 -8.89
CA LEU A 82 16.50 -2.59 -9.21
C LEU A 82 16.35 -2.98 -10.69
N ALA A 83 16.88 -2.16 -11.59
CA ALA A 83 16.85 -2.42 -13.03
C ALA A 83 17.72 -3.63 -13.39
N ALA A 84 18.91 -3.76 -12.82
CA ALA A 84 19.78 -4.92 -13.03
C ALA A 84 19.08 -6.24 -12.61
N ARG A 85 18.41 -6.24 -11.46
CA ARG A 85 17.62 -7.40 -10.99
C ARG A 85 16.46 -7.73 -11.91
N ALA A 86 15.73 -6.73 -12.40
CA ALA A 86 14.65 -6.92 -13.38
C ALA A 86 15.18 -7.44 -14.74
N LEU A 87 16.37 -7.03 -15.14
CA LEU A 87 16.99 -7.38 -16.42
C LEU A 87 17.71 -8.74 -16.41
N ALA A 88 17.96 -9.35 -15.25
CA ALA A 88 18.47 -10.71 -15.12
C ALA A 88 17.68 -11.75 -15.95
N LYS A 89 18.29 -12.87 -16.35
CA LYS A 89 17.66 -13.85 -17.27
C LYS A 89 16.28 -14.33 -16.79
N GLU A 90 16.18 -14.72 -15.53
CA GLU A 90 14.95 -15.18 -14.89
C GLU A 90 14.72 -14.34 -13.62
N PRO A 91 14.17 -13.12 -13.76
CA PRO A 91 14.01 -12.22 -12.63
C PRO A 91 12.92 -12.78 -11.71
N GLN A 92 13.26 -12.88 -10.43
CA GLN A 92 12.36 -13.28 -9.35
C GLN A 92 12.81 -12.63 -8.05
N LEU A 93 11.84 -12.32 -7.18
CA LEU A 93 12.09 -11.83 -5.83
C LEU A 93 11.70 -12.92 -4.84
N ASP A 94 12.50 -13.06 -3.79
CA ASP A 94 12.19 -14.02 -2.73
C ASP A 94 10.89 -13.65 -2.00
N LYS A 95 10.10 -14.68 -1.65
CA LYS A 95 8.84 -14.53 -0.88
C LYS A 95 7.79 -13.62 -1.52
N ALA A 96 7.81 -13.46 -2.84
CA ALA A 96 6.75 -12.78 -3.54
C ALA A 96 5.43 -13.57 -3.49
N PHE A 97 4.30 -12.92 -3.20
CA PHE A 97 2.96 -13.55 -3.24
C PHE A 97 2.64 -14.11 -4.64
N SER A 98 3.14 -13.43 -5.66
CA SER A 98 3.25 -13.91 -7.04
C SER A 98 4.43 -13.21 -7.69
N ARG A 99 4.94 -13.75 -8.80
CA ARG A 99 6.09 -13.16 -9.53
C ARG A 99 5.90 -11.67 -9.81
N TYR A 100 4.69 -11.29 -10.20
CA TYR A 100 4.31 -9.93 -10.55
C TYR A 100 3.50 -9.22 -9.46
N ALA A 101 3.47 -9.73 -8.23
CA ALA A 101 2.83 -9.03 -7.11
C ALA A 101 3.36 -7.60 -6.96
N PHE A 102 2.48 -6.65 -6.63
CA PHE A 102 2.89 -5.25 -6.48
C PHE A 102 3.77 -5.02 -5.25
N THR A 103 3.35 -5.51 -4.09
CA THR A 103 4.05 -5.24 -2.82
C THR A 103 5.34 -6.02 -2.70
N THR A 104 5.40 -7.24 -3.24
CA THR A 104 6.51 -8.18 -2.99
C THR A 104 7.23 -8.67 -4.24
N GLY A 105 6.70 -8.40 -5.43
CA GLY A 105 7.20 -8.92 -6.70
C GLY A 105 7.69 -7.82 -7.65
N LEU A 106 7.87 -8.20 -8.91
CA LEU A 106 8.46 -7.33 -9.94
C LEU A 106 7.61 -6.10 -10.28
N SER A 107 6.31 -6.13 -10.00
CA SER A 107 5.46 -4.97 -10.28
C SER A 107 5.80 -3.77 -9.39
N GLY A 108 6.22 -4.02 -8.14
CA GLY A 108 6.75 -2.98 -7.28
C GLY A 108 8.02 -2.35 -7.85
N VAL A 109 8.92 -3.18 -8.38
CA VAL A 109 10.16 -2.75 -9.03
C VAL A 109 9.85 -1.84 -10.22
N ALA A 110 8.96 -2.25 -11.11
CA ALA A 110 8.56 -1.43 -12.27
C ALA A 110 7.98 -0.08 -11.84
N GLN A 111 7.17 -0.04 -10.77
CA GLN A 111 6.62 1.21 -10.27
C GLN A 111 7.69 2.15 -9.69
N ALA A 112 8.67 1.62 -8.95
CA ALA A 112 9.76 2.42 -8.40
C ALA A 112 10.62 3.03 -9.51
N LEU A 113 10.97 2.23 -10.52
CA LEU A 113 11.71 2.70 -11.70
C LEU A 113 10.92 3.76 -12.48
N ASP A 114 9.61 3.60 -12.60
CA ASP A 114 8.73 4.58 -13.24
C ASP A 114 8.69 5.92 -12.48
N TRP A 115 8.73 5.89 -11.14
CA TRP A 115 8.83 7.10 -10.32
C TRP A 115 10.18 7.79 -10.50
N ILE A 116 11.29 7.02 -10.47
CA ILE A 116 12.62 7.58 -10.74
C ILE A 116 12.65 8.23 -12.12
N ASN A 117 12.14 7.57 -13.16
CA ASN A 117 12.12 8.09 -14.53
C ASN A 117 11.31 9.39 -14.72
N GLN A 118 10.38 9.69 -13.82
CA GLN A 118 9.64 10.97 -13.86
C GLN A 118 10.51 12.15 -13.42
N GLU A 119 11.51 11.88 -12.58
CA GLU A 119 12.42 12.90 -12.01
C GLU A 119 13.82 12.87 -12.66
N HIS A 120 14.30 11.68 -13.04
CA HIS A 120 15.58 11.41 -13.69
C HIS A 120 15.44 10.24 -14.68
N HIS A 121 15.31 10.57 -15.96
CA HIS A 121 15.09 9.58 -17.01
C HIS A 121 16.37 8.84 -17.42
N GLU A 122 16.32 7.51 -17.39
CA GLU A 122 17.36 6.65 -17.98
C GLU A 122 16.78 5.50 -18.80
N THR A 123 17.42 5.22 -19.95
CA THR A 123 16.99 4.14 -20.87
C THR A 123 16.98 2.76 -20.20
N VAL A 124 17.89 2.50 -19.27
CA VAL A 124 17.95 1.19 -18.57
C VAL A 124 16.71 0.93 -17.71
N PHE A 125 16.14 1.99 -17.12
CA PHE A 125 14.90 1.91 -16.35
C PHE A 125 13.72 1.61 -17.26
N ASP A 126 13.62 2.26 -18.43
CA ASP A 126 12.59 1.95 -19.43
C ASP A 126 12.65 0.50 -19.92
N GLN A 127 13.86 -0.03 -20.14
CA GLN A 127 14.07 -1.42 -20.56
C GLN A 127 13.59 -2.41 -19.50
N ALA A 128 13.91 -2.16 -18.23
CA ALA A 128 13.47 -2.99 -17.12
C ALA A 128 11.95 -2.96 -16.95
N ILE A 129 11.33 -1.77 -16.99
CA ILE A 129 9.87 -1.60 -16.90
C ILE A 129 9.18 -2.33 -18.06
N THR A 130 9.63 -2.10 -19.29
CA THR A 130 9.06 -2.72 -20.49
C THR A 130 9.17 -4.24 -20.44
N LYS A 131 10.29 -4.80 -19.97
CA LYS A 131 10.47 -6.24 -19.80
C LYS A 131 9.46 -6.82 -18.80
N ILE A 132 9.24 -6.15 -17.67
CA ILE A 132 8.28 -6.59 -16.65
C ILE A 132 6.85 -6.54 -17.21
N LEU A 133 6.44 -5.43 -17.83
CA LEU A 133 5.10 -5.26 -18.38
C LEU A 133 4.80 -6.27 -19.50
N ASN A 134 5.76 -6.50 -20.40
CA ASN A 134 5.62 -7.54 -21.42
C ASN A 134 5.50 -8.92 -20.78
N GLY A 135 6.30 -9.23 -19.75
CA GLY A 135 6.21 -10.46 -18.98
C GLY A 135 4.82 -10.68 -18.38
N ILE A 136 4.22 -9.65 -17.77
CA ILE A 136 2.86 -9.69 -17.22
C ILE A 136 1.86 -10.14 -18.30
N VAL A 137 1.91 -9.56 -19.50
CA VAL A 137 0.99 -9.92 -20.59
C VAL A 137 1.27 -11.32 -21.12
N THR A 138 2.54 -11.67 -21.36
CA THR A 138 2.89 -12.95 -22.01
C THR A 138 2.75 -14.16 -21.11
N GLU A 139 2.89 -13.99 -19.80
CA GLU A 139 2.86 -15.08 -18.82
C GLU A 139 1.48 -15.21 -18.13
N GLN A 140 0.49 -14.42 -18.54
CA GLN A 140 -0.88 -14.57 -18.06
C GLN A 140 -1.42 -15.95 -18.47
N LYS A 141 -2.00 -16.69 -17.51
CA LYS A 141 -2.55 -18.02 -17.75
C LYS A 141 -3.77 -17.96 -18.66
N GLN A 142 -4.15 -19.12 -19.19
CA GLN A 142 -5.33 -19.25 -20.06
C GLN A 142 -6.64 -18.85 -19.36
N ASP A 143 -6.76 -19.12 -18.06
CA ASP A 143 -7.91 -18.75 -17.24
C ASP A 143 -7.99 -17.25 -16.91
N GLY A 144 -6.94 -16.47 -17.21
CA GLY A 144 -6.87 -15.02 -16.93
C GLY A 144 -6.11 -14.65 -15.66
N SER A 145 -5.73 -15.63 -14.84
CA SER A 145 -4.94 -15.39 -13.63
C SER A 145 -3.43 -15.34 -13.90
N TRP A 146 -2.66 -14.91 -12.91
CA TRP A 146 -1.20 -15.11 -12.87
C TRP A 146 -0.85 -16.14 -11.79
N SER A 147 -1.20 -15.87 -10.54
CA SER A 147 -1.06 -16.83 -9.42
C SER A 147 -2.36 -17.55 -9.09
N GLY A 148 -3.51 -16.95 -9.40
CA GLY A 148 -4.83 -17.40 -8.94
C GLY A 148 -5.23 -16.81 -7.58
N GLN A 149 -4.45 -15.87 -7.05
CA GLN A 149 -4.79 -15.10 -5.85
C GLN A 149 -5.19 -13.68 -6.27
N ILE A 150 -6.48 -13.37 -6.22
CA ILE A 150 -7.08 -12.18 -6.86
C ILE A 150 -6.92 -10.86 -6.10
N GLY A 151 -6.44 -10.91 -4.86
CA GLY A 151 -6.25 -9.74 -4.01
C GLY A 151 -5.16 -8.79 -4.53
N ILE A 152 -5.18 -7.54 -4.03
CA ILE A 152 -4.22 -6.49 -4.38
C ILE A 152 -2.78 -6.92 -4.05
N VAL A 153 -2.58 -7.69 -2.98
CA VAL A 153 -1.24 -8.22 -2.64
C VAL A 153 -0.64 -9.12 -3.72
N ALA A 154 -1.46 -9.66 -4.63
CA ALA A 154 -1.04 -10.58 -5.70
C ALA A 154 -1.55 -10.11 -7.06
N ASP A 155 -2.45 -10.85 -7.71
CA ASP A 155 -2.85 -10.64 -9.11
C ASP A 155 -3.60 -9.32 -9.30
N GLY A 156 -4.37 -8.87 -8.30
CA GLY A 156 -5.01 -7.56 -8.34
C GLY A 156 -3.99 -6.43 -8.44
N GLY A 157 -2.87 -6.53 -7.72
CA GLY A 157 -1.78 -5.55 -7.79
C GLY A 157 -1.07 -5.58 -9.14
N THR A 158 -0.86 -6.77 -9.71
CA THR A 158 -0.33 -6.96 -11.07
C THR A 158 -1.19 -6.22 -12.10
N ALA A 159 -2.51 -6.44 -12.05
CA ALA A 159 -3.46 -5.83 -12.98
C ALA A 159 -3.49 -4.30 -12.84
N LEU A 160 -3.51 -3.79 -11.61
CA LEU A 160 -3.52 -2.34 -11.36
C LEU A 160 -2.22 -1.66 -11.84
N LEU A 161 -1.05 -2.30 -11.69
CA LEU A 161 0.18 -1.79 -12.29
C LEU A 161 0.08 -1.78 -13.81
N LEU A 162 -0.31 -2.90 -14.43
CA LEU A 162 -0.42 -2.99 -15.89
C LEU A 162 -1.36 -1.92 -16.44
N GLY A 163 -2.49 -1.67 -15.77
CA GLY A 163 -3.41 -0.60 -16.14
C GLY A 163 -2.82 0.80 -16.00
N ARG A 164 -1.96 1.03 -14.99
CA ARG A 164 -1.28 2.31 -14.80
C ARG A 164 -0.21 2.57 -15.86
N LEU A 165 0.59 1.57 -16.20
CA LEU A 165 1.81 1.76 -17.01
C LEU A 165 1.69 1.26 -18.45
N GLY A 166 0.73 0.38 -18.77
CA GLY A 166 0.62 -0.28 -20.07
C GLY A 166 0.52 0.70 -21.24
N ALA A 167 -0.32 1.74 -21.12
CA ALA A 167 -0.42 2.79 -22.14
C ALA A 167 0.85 3.66 -22.20
N LYS A 168 1.41 4.05 -21.04
CA LYS A 168 2.62 4.89 -20.96
C LYS A 168 3.82 4.24 -21.65
N TYR A 169 3.98 2.92 -21.47
CA TYR A 169 5.07 2.12 -22.01
C TYR A 169 4.70 1.36 -23.30
N ARG A 170 3.54 1.65 -23.90
CA ARG A 170 3.06 1.05 -25.15
C ARG A 170 3.09 -0.49 -25.14
N THR A 171 2.78 -1.09 -23.98
CA THR A 171 2.70 -2.54 -23.82
C THR A 171 1.58 -3.09 -24.68
N ALA A 172 1.84 -4.05 -25.56
CA ALA A 172 0.80 -4.64 -26.40
C ALA A 172 -0.21 -5.44 -25.56
N ASN A 173 -1.48 -5.45 -25.99
CA ASN A 173 -2.56 -6.25 -25.41
C ASN A 173 -2.84 -6.04 -23.90
N TRP A 174 -2.45 -4.88 -23.36
CA TRP A 174 -2.58 -4.63 -21.93
C TRP A 174 -4.05 -4.58 -21.48
N GLN A 175 -4.96 -4.00 -22.26
CA GLN A 175 -6.38 -3.93 -21.93
C GLN A 175 -7.03 -5.31 -21.98
N GLU A 176 -6.70 -6.12 -22.98
CA GLU A 176 -7.18 -7.48 -23.14
C GLU A 176 -6.77 -8.36 -21.95
N ALA A 177 -5.53 -8.20 -21.47
CA ALA A 177 -5.06 -8.88 -20.27
C ALA A 177 -5.86 -8.46 -19.02
N LEU A 178 -6.19 -7.16 -18.88
CA LEU A 178 -7.04 -6.66 -17.79
C LEU A 178 -8.45 -7.21 -17.86
N ILE A 179 -9.06 -7.22 -19.05
CA ILE A 179 -10.42 -7.75 -19.27
C ILE A 179 -10.45 -9.24 -18.90
N LYS A 180 -9.46 -10.01 -19.37
CA LYS A 180 -9.34 -11.44 -19.08
C LYS A 180 -9.15 -11.73 -17.58
N PHE A 181 -8.37 -10.90 -16.88
CA PHE A 181 -8.25 -11.02 -15.43
C PHE A 181 -9.56 -10.63 -14.73
N GLY A 182 -10.26 -9.60 -15.19
CA GLY A 182 -11.59 -9.25 -14.69
C GLY A 182 -12.60 -10.39 -14.82
N ASP A 183 -12.61 -11.09 -15.95
CA ASP A 183 -13.42 -12.30 -16.16
C ASP A 183 -13.10 -13.39 -15.14
N TYR A 184 -11.81 -13.63 -14.88
CA TYR A 184 -11.36 -14.54 -13.84
C TYR A 184 -11.90 -14.11 -12.47
N VAL A 185 -11.74 -12.84 -12.09
CA VAL A 185 -12.22 -12.32 -10.80
C VAL A 185 -13.73 -12.50 -10.65
N LEU A 186 -14.54 -12.12 -11.65
CA LEU A 186 -16.00 -12.23 -11.61
C LEU A 186 -16.47 -13.68 -11.37
N ALA A 187 -15.78 -14.65 -11.96
CA ALA A 187 -16.08 -16.08 -11.79
C ALA A 187 -15.78 -16.61 -10.37
N HIS A 188 -15.02 -15.88 -9.55
CA HIS A 188 -14.64 -16.26 -8.18
C HIS A 188 -15.48 -15.58 -7.09
N LYS A 189 -16.58 -14.92 -7.47
CA LYS A 189 -17.53 -14.37 -6.50
C LYS A 189 -18.20 -15.50 -5.74
N GLN A 190 -18.22 -15.37 -4.42
CA GLN A 190 -18.84 -16.36 -3.51
C GLN A 190 -20.01 -15.73 -2.78
N VAL A 191 -20.90 -16.59 -2.26
CA VAL A 191 -22.00 -16.22 -1.38
C VAL A 191 -21.96 -17.16 -0.18
N ASP A 192 -22.00 -16.61 1.03
CA ASP A 192 -21.98 -17.41 2.26
C ASP A 192 -23.37 -17.94 2.64
N GLU A 193 -23.44 -18.67 3.76
CA GLU A 193 -24.70 -19.24 4.29
C GLU A 193 -25.74 -18.18 4.69
N ASN A 194 -25.33 -16.93 4.90
CA ASN A 194 -26.19 -15.79 5.22
C ASN A 194 -26.58 -14.97 3.98
N GLY A 195 -26.25 -15.46 2.78
CA GLY A 195 -26.54 -14.78 1.52
C GLY A 195 -25.64 -13.59 1.23
N GLN A 196 -24.54 -13.39 1.97
CA GLN A 196 -23.64 -12.27 1.75
C GLN A 196 -22.62 -12.60 0.65
N ALA A 197 -22.49 -11.68 -0.31
CA ALA A 197 -21.55 -11.84 -1.41
C ALA A 197 -20.15 -11.37 -1.01
N PHE A 198 -19.12 -12.13 -1.36
CA PHE A 198 -17.74 -11.78 -1.04
C PHE A 198 -16.74 -12.35 -2.05
N TYR A 199 -15.50 -11.88 -1.95
CA TYR A 199 -14.34 -12.40 -2.66
C TYR A 199 -13.27 -12.79 -1.66
N VAL A 200 -12.57 -13.90 -1.93
CA VAL A 200 -11.35 -14.26 -1.20
C VAL A 200 -10.16 -13.75 -2.01
N GLY A 201 -9.53 -12.67 -1.54
CA GLY A 201 -8.39 -12.06 -2.24
C GLY A 201 -7.12 -12.90 -2.16
N LEU A 202 -6.79 -13.38 -0.97
CA LEU A 202 -5.70 -14.33 -0.73
C LEU A 202 -6.18 -15.44 0.19
N ASP A 203 -6.01 -16.68 -0.23
CA ASP A 203 -6.18 -17.83 0.66
C ASP A 203 -5.01 -17.86 1.65
N PRO A 204 -5.25 -17.71 2.97
CA PRO A 204 -4.18 -17.61 3.95
C PRO A 204 -3.23 -18.82 3.98
N LYS A 205 -3.65 -19.99 3.48
CA LYS A 205 -2.79 -21.18 3.44
C LYS A 205 -1.50 -20.94 2.64
N PHE A 206 -1.53 -20.08 1.62
CA PHE A 206 -0.36 -19.76 0.79
C PHE A 206 0.74 -19.05 1.56
N VAL A 207 0.41 -18.46 2.70
CA VAL A 207 1.32 -17.69 3.55
C VAL A 207 1.46 -18.29 4.95
N GLY A 208 1.03 -19.55 5.14
CA GLY A 208 1.04 -20.22 6.44
C GLY A 208 0.02 -19.68 7.44
N GLY A 209 -1.03 -19.01 6.95
CA GLY A 209 -2.16 -18.51 7.74
C GLY A 209 -3.21 -19.58 8.08
N PRO A 210 -4.30 -19.19 8.77
CA PRO A 210 -5.33 -20.12 9.22
C PRO A 210 -6.09 -20.76 8.05
N ILE A 211 -6.29 -22.08 8.12
CA ILE A 211 -7.05 -22.86 7.13
C ILE A 211 -8.55 -22.61 7.30
N GLY A 212 -9.28 -22.51 6.19
CA GLY A 212 -10.74 -22.36 6.19
C GLY A 212 -11.22 -20.95 6.55
N LYS A 213 -10.33 -19.97 6.55
CA LYS A 213 -10.64 -18.56 6.79
C LYS A 213 -10.15 -17.69 5.65
N PHE A 214 -10.70 -16.49 5.53
CA PHE A 214 -10.16 -15.44 4.67
C PHE A 214 -10.07 -14.12 5.42
N ASN A 215 -9.19 -13.22 4.95
CA ASN A 215 -9.03 -11.89 5.53
C ASN A 215 -10.17 -10.97 5.06
N THR A 216 -10.76 -10.22 5.99
CA THR A 216 -11.88 -9.29 5.69
C THR A 216 -11.41 -7.90 5.25
N GLY A 217 -10.11 -7.65 5.28
CA GLY A 217 -9.48 -6.37 5.02
C GLY A 217 -9.46 -5.97 3.55
N PHE A 218 -8.54 -5.05 3.25
CA PHE A 218 -8.41 -4.48 1.91
C PHE A 218 -7.55 -5.34 1.01
N PRO A 219 -6.21 -5.37 1.12
CA PRO A 219 -5.41 -5.90 0.02
C PRO A 219 -5.47 -7.44 -0.12
N LEU A 220 -6.00 -8.14 0.89
CA LEU A 220 -6.20 -9.59 0.91
C LEU A 220 -7.69 -10.01 0.87
N GLY A 221 -8.61 -9.05 0.98
CA GLY A 221 -10.02 -9.32 1.27
C GLY A 221 -11.00 -8.72 0.26
N PRO A 222 -12.32 -8.81 0.55
CA PRO A 222 -13.37 -8.43 -0.39
C PRO A 222 -13.27 -6.99 -0.88
N SER A 223 -12.97 -6.03 0.01
CA SER A 223 -12.89 -4.61 -0.36
C SER A 223 -11.75 -4.31 -1.34
N GLY A 224 -10.59 -4.96 -1.24
CA GLY A 224 -9.52 -4.76 -2.20
C GLY A 224 -9.83 -5.37 -3.57
N VAL A 225 -10.48 -6.54 -3.60
CA VAL A 225 -10.94 -7.15 -4.87
C VAL A 225 -12.00 -6.27 -5.53
N ALA A 226 -12.96 -5.76 -4.76
CA ALA A 226 -13.98 -4.85 -5.26
C ALA A 226 -13.36 -3.53 -5.76
N PHE A 227 -12.38 -2.97 -5.05
CA PHE A 227 -11.60 -1.84 -5.53
C PHE A 227 -10.90 -2.15 -6.85
N THR A 228 -10.27 -3.31 -7.00
CA THR A 228 -9.66 -3.72 -8.27
C THR A 228 -10.69 -3.77 -9.39
N LEU A 229 -11.89 -4.33 -9.17
CA LEU A 229 -12.96 -4.35 -10.17
C LEU A 229 -13.41 -2.93 -10.60
N LEU A 230 -13.57 -2.00 -9.65
CA LEU A 230 -13.86 -0.59 -9.96
C LEU A 230 -12.76 0.04 -10.83
N LYS A 231 -11.49 -0.25 -10.53
CA LYS A 231 -10.37 0.23 -11.35
C LYS A 231 -10.33 -0.43 -12.72
N LEU A 232 -10.64 -1.72 -12.83
CA LEU A 232 -10.76 -2.40 -14.13
C LEU A 232 -11.86 -1.75 -14.98
N ALA A 233 -12.99 -1.39 -14.39
CA ALA A 233 -14.05 -0.66 -15.10
C ALA A 233 -13.54 0.68 -15.68
N GLU A 234 -12.83 1.49 -14.88
CA GLU A 234 -12.21 2.75 -15.35
C GLU A 234 -11.22 2.53 -16.50
N LEU A 235 -10.41 1.48 -16.43
CA LEU A 235 -9.31 1.22 -17.36
C LEU A 235 -9.75 0.57 -18.68
N THR A 236 -10.89 -0.14 -18.67
CA THR A 236 -11.38 -0.93 -19.79
C THR A 236 -12.69 -0.41 -20.38
N GLY A 237 -13.46 0.37 -19.63
CA GLY A 237 -14.81 0.80 -20.00
C GLY A 237 -15.91 -0.25 -19.77
N GLU A 238 -15.58 -1.40 -19.16
CA GLU A 238 -16.49 -2.54 -18.97
C GLU A 238 -17.31 -2.41 -17.67
N ASN A 239 -18.55 -1.90 -17.78
CA ASN A 239 -19.44 -1.70 -16.63
C ASN A 239 -19.76 -2.98 -15.84
N ARG A 240 -19.62 -4.16 -16.45
CA ARG A 240 -19.81 -5.45 -15.75
C ARG A 240 -18.85 -5.64 -14.58
N PHE A 241 -17.71 -4.95 -14.56
CA PHE A 241 -16.81 -4.97 -13.40
C PHE A 241 -17.38 -4.15 -12.22
N ILE A 242 -18.08 -3.04 -12.48
CA ILE A 242 -18.83 -2.32 -11.43
C ILE A 242 -19.94 -3.23 -10.88
N ASP A 243 -20.69 -3.92 -11.75
CA ASP A 243 -21.72 -4.88 -11.33
C ASP A 243 -21.16 -6.01 -10.46
N GLY A 244 -19.92 -6.43 -10.72
CA GLY A 244 -19.19 -7.39 -9.90
C GLY A 244 -19.11 -7.01 -8.42
N THR A 245 -19.13 -5.72 -8.10
CA THR A 245 -19.01 -5.19 -6.73
C THR A 245 -20.31 -5.21 -5.91
N LYS A 246 -21.47 -5.44 -6.55
CA LYS A 246 -22.78 -5.50 -5.87
C LYS A 246 -22.78 -6.56 -4.76
N GLY A 247 -23.31 -6.28 -3.58
CA GLY A 247 -23.32 -7.23 -2.45
C GLY A 247 -22.08 -7.14 -1.55
N ILE A 248 -20.98 -6.51 -1.99
CA ILE A 248 -19.77 -6.41 -1.16
C ILE A 248 -19.99 -5.41 -0.01
N ARG A 249 -20.68 -4.30 -0.27
CA ARG A 249 -21.09 -3.35 0.78
C ARG A 249 -21.92 -4.05 1.84
N GLU A 250 -22.92 -4.81 1.41
CA GLU A 250 -23.86 -5.53 2.26
C GLU A 250 -23.14 -6.58 3.14
N PHE A 251 -22.11 -7.25 2.60
CA PHE A 251 -21.24 -8.11 3.41
C PHE A 251 -20.59 -7.35 4.58
N TYR A 252 -20.05 -6.15 4.31
CA TYR A 252 -19.45 -5.33 5.36
C TYR A 252 -20.48 -4.80 6.35
N GLU A 253 -21.67 -4.40 5.87
CA GLU A 253 -22.78 -3.96 6.73
C GLU A 253 -23.24 -5.09 7.66
N PHE A 254 -23.42 -6.30 7.13
CA PHE A 254 -23.90 -7.47 7.86
C PHE A 254 -22.91 -7.94 8.95
N TYR A 255 -21.62 -8.01 8.62
CA TYR A 255 -20.59 -8.49 9.55
C TYR A 255 -19.97 -7.39 10.42
N ASN A 256 -20.42 -6.14 10.27
CA ASN A 256 -19.97 -5.06 11.14
C ASN A 256 -20.62 -5.16 12.53
N HIS A 257 -19.82 -4.98 13.57
CA HIS A 257 -20.28 -5.10 14.95
C HIS A 257 -20.70 -3.75 15.58
N GLY A 258 -21.70 -3.02 15.09
CA GLY A 258 -22.20 -1.79 15.73
C GLY A 258 -21.93 -0.49 14.97
N GLN A 259 -21.83 0.66 15.64
CA GLN A 259 -21.62 1.96 14.97
C GLN A 259 -20.20 2.10 14.43
N GLY A 260 -20.06 2.58 13.19
CA GLY A 260 -18.78 2.62 12.47
C GLY A 260 -18.35 1.24 11.98
N LEU A 261 -17.60 1.19 10.88
CA LEU A 261 -17.21 -0.05 10.21
C LEU A 261 -15.90 -0.59 10.80
N LEU A 262 -16.01 -1.68 11.55
CA LEU A 262 -14.90 -2.39 12.16
C LEU A 262 -15.21 -3.89 12.18
N LEU A 263 -14.44 -4.66 11.41
CA LEU A 263 -14.67 -6.09 11.20
C LEU A 263 -13.58 -6.94 11.85
N PRO A 264 -13.91 -8.18 12.24
CA PRO A 264 -12.92 -9.18 12.62
C PRO A 264 -11.90 -9.39 11.50
N HIS A 265 -10.63 -9.54 11.86
CA HIS A 265 -9.51 -9.70 10.92
C HIS A 265 -9.66 -10.90 9.97
N TYR A 266 -10.35 -11.95 10.43
CA TYR A 266 -10.66 -13.13 9.62
C TYR A 266 -12.15 -13.49 9.72
N HIS A 267 -12.67 -14.04 8.62
CA HIS A 267 -13.98 -14.67 8.56
C HIS A 267 -13.84 -16.15 8.17
N PRO A 268 -14.55 -17.10 8.82
CA PRO A 268 -15.40 -16.91 9.99
C PRO A 268 -14.62 -16.44 11.22
N ASP A 269 -15.26 -15.59 12.04
CA ASP A 269 -14.64 -15.00 13.22
C ASP A 269 -14.57 -16.02 14.36
N THR A 270 -13.37 -16.23 14.88
CA THR A 270 -13.16 -17.02 16.09
C THR A 270 -12.16 -16.37 17.05
N GLU A 271 -11.60 -15.21 16.70
CA GLU A 271 -10.60 -14.52 17.51
C GLU A 271 -11.16 -13.24 18.12
N HIS A 272 -12.23 -12.67 17.54
CA HIS A 272 -12.84 -11.40 17.93
C HIS A 272 -11.85 -10.22 17.91
N ILE A 273 -10.78 -10.35 17.12
CA ILE A 273 -9.76 -9.31 16.96
C ILE A 273 -10.05 -8.55 15.66
N CYS A 274 -10.28 -7.25 15.80
CA CYS A 274 -10.48 -6.35 14.67
C CYS A 274 -9.21 -5.55 14.43
N TYR A 275 -8.52 -5.82 13.33
CA TYR A 275 -7.38 -4.98 12.93
C TYR A 275 -7.89 -3.62 12.45
N VAL A 276 -7.03 -2.59 12.54
CA VAL A 276 -7.40 -1.21 12.16
C VAL A 276 -6.74 -0.71 10.88
N GLY A 277 -5.65 -1.35 10.46
CA GLY A 277 -4.74 -0.82 9.46
C GLY A 277 -5.14 -1.08 8.00
N TYR A 278 -4.23 -0.73 7.10
CA TYR A 278 -4.39 -0.94 5.65
C TYR A 278 -4.56 -2.43 5.31
N CYS A 279 -3.79 -3.30 5.97
CA CYS A 279 -3.78 -4.75 5.75
C CYS A 279 -5.09 -5.45 6.13
N GLY A 280 -5.75 -4.95 7.17
CA GLY A 280 -6.94 -5.51 7.78
C GLY A 280 -7.57 -4.43 8.62
N GLY A 281 -8.77 -3.97 8.26
CA GLY A 281 -9.46 -2.94 9.02
C GLY A 281 -9.90 -1.71 8.23
N PRO A 282 -10.52 -0.75 8.95
CA PRO A 282 -11.10 0.46 8.39
C PRO A 282 -10.16 1.29 7.51
N VAL A 283 -8.87 1.39 7.84
CA VAL A 283 -7.92 2.19 7.03
C VAL A 283 -7.83 1.71 5.59
N GLY A 284 -7.74 0.40 5.38
CA GLY A 284 -7.75 -0.18 4.04
C GLY A 284 -9.13 -0.10 3.41
N THR A 285 -10.16 -0.53 4.15
CA THR A 285 -11.52 -0.67 3.61
C THR A 285 -12.13 0.67 3.17
N ALA A 286 -11.78 1.78 3.82
CA ALA A 286 -12.19 3.12 3.40
C ALA A 286 -11.83 3.43 1.94
N ARG A 287 -10.74 2.87 1.41
CA ARG A 287 -10.31 3.09 0.02
C ARG A 287 -11.30 2.55 -1.00
N TYR A 288 -11.91 1.41 -0.70
CA TYR A 288 -12.96 0.83 -1.54
C TYR A 288 -14.18 1.73 -1.56
N PHE A 289 -14.70 2.15 -0.41
CA PHE A 289 -15.89 2.99 -0.34
C PHE A 289 -15.69 4.36 -0.97
N TYR A 290 -14.52 4.98 -0.78
CA TYR A 290 -14.19 6.21 -1.49
C TYR A 290 -14.12 6.00 -3.01
N GLN A 291 -13.48 4.92 -3.47
CA GLN A 291 -13.40 4.62 -4.90
C GLN A 291 -14.78 4.32 -5.49
N LEU A 292 -15.67 3.68 -4.74
CA LEU A 292 -17.06 3.46 -5.11
C LEU A 292 -17.81 4.80 -5.24
N ALA A 293 -17.71 5.67 -4.24
CA ALA A 293 -18.35 6.99 -4.23
C ALA A 293 -17.88 7.90 -5.39
N LYS A 294 -16.64 7.73 -5.89
CA LYS A 294 -16.15 8.46 -7.07
C LYS A 294 -16.78 8.00 -8.38
N GLN A 295 -17.21 6.74 -8.47
CA GLN A 295 -17.64 6.12 -9.72
C GLN A 295 -19.16 5.94 -9.81
N THR A 296 -19.86 5.94 -8.69
CA THR A 296 -21.29 5.69 -8.61
C THR A 296 -22.00 6.85 -7.95
N ALA A 297 -23.30 7.01 -8.24
CA ALA A 297 -24.17 7.94 -7.52
C ALA A 297 -24.71 7.35 -6.20
N ASP A 298 -24.02 6.34 -5.65
CA ASP A 298 -24.44 5.66 -4.43
C ASP A 298 -24.16 6.54 -3.22
N ALA A 299 -25.22 7.14 -2.68
CA ALA A 299 -25.13 7.99 -1.50
C ALA A 299 -24.59 7.22 -0.28
N TYR A 300 -24.83 5.90 -0.19
CA TYR A 300 -24.32 5.10 0.90
C TYR A 300 -22.80 4.93 0.85
N ALA A 301 -22.17 5.00 -0.33
CA ALA A 301 -20.72 4.86 -0.44
C ALA A 301 -19.96 5.99 0.28
N VAL A 302 -20.54 7.21 0.31
CA VAL A 302 -20.00 8.34 1.10
C VAL A 302 -20.16 8.08 2.59
N ASP A 303 -21.33 7.60 3.01
CA ASP A 303 -21.61 7.27 4.41
C ASP A 303 -20.73 6.11 4.90
N ASP A 304 -20.49 5.09 4.07
CA ASP A 304 -19.64 3.95 4.38
C ASP A 304 -18.15 4.34 4.46
N PHE A 305 -17.71 5.29 3.64
CA PHE A 305 -16.38 5.88 3.78
C PHE A 305 -16.21 6.58 5.13
N ALA A 306 -17.18 7.40 5.53
CA ALA A 306 -17.20 8.03 6.84
C ALA A 306 -17.32 6.99 7.97
N ALA A 307 -18.12 5.93 7.78
CA ALA A 307 -18.28 4.86 8.75
C ALA A 307 -16.98 4.07 8.96
N ALA A 308 -16.20 3.81 7.90
CA ALA A 308 -14.87 3.20 8.02
C ALA A 308 -13.96 4.07 8.88
N ILE A 309 -13.93 5.39 8.64
CA ILE A 309 -13.15 6.32 9.46
C ILE A 309 -13.61 6.30 10.93
N ALA A 310 -14.91 6.28 11.19
CA ALA A 310 -15.50 6.20 12.53
C ALA A 310 -15.23 4.84 13.23
N GLY A 311 -14.92 3.79 12.46
CA GLY A 311 -14.53 2.48 13.01
C GLY A 311 -13.29 2.54 13.91
N LEU A 312 -12.40 3.51 13.68
CA LEU A 312 -11.21 3.76 14.51
C LEU A 312 -11.57 4.26 15.92
N ASP A 313 -12.65 5.04 16.04
CA ASP A 313 -13.04 5.66 17.31
C ASP A 313 -13.54 4.61 18.32
N ARG A 314 -14.11 3.51 17.83
CA ARG A 314 -14.56 2.36 18.64
C ARG A 314 -13.45 1.72 19.46
N VAL A 315 -12.24 1.74 18.92
CA VAL A 315 -11.03 1.20 19.57
C VAL A 315 -10.08 2.31 20.00
N GLN A 316 -10.56 3.57 19.92
CA GLN A 316 -9.83 4.78 20.31
C GLN A 316 -8.45 4.89 19.64
N ALA A 317 -8.32 4.37 18.41
CA ALA A 317 -7.08 4.45 17.64
C ALA A 317 -6.96 5.83 16.95
N PRO A 318 -5.77 6.44 16.88
CA PRO A 318 -4.46 5.91 17.28
C PRO A 318 -4.03 6.18 18.74
N GLN A 319 -4.87 6.82 19.56
CA GLN A 319 -4.54 7.24 20.92
C GLN A 319 -4.35 6.05 21.87
N GLN A 320 -5.15 5.00 21.73
CA GLN A 320 -5.04 3.77 22.49
C GLN A 320 -4.72 2.57 21.60
N ARG A 321 -3.86 1.69 22.12
CA ARG A 321 -3.56 0.40 21.51
C ARG A 321 -4.69 -0.60 21.81
N SER A 322 -4.87 -1.57 20.94
CA SER A 322 -5.83 -2.68 21.08
C SER A 322 -5.24 -3.99 20.59
N ALA A 323 -5.96 -5.11 20.73
CA ALA A 323 -5.52 -6.40 20.22
C ALA A 323 -5.29 -6.39 18.69
N GLY A 324 -6.00 -5.55 17.92
CA GLY A 324 -5.81 -5.39 16.47
C GLY A 324 -5.05 -4.13 16.05
N TYR A 325 -4.60 -3.34 17.02
CA TYR A 325 -3.73 -2.18 16.86
C TYR A 325 -2.71 -2.20 17.99
N TRP A 326 -1.76 -3.12 17.89
CA TRP A 326 -0.73 -3.34 18.91
C TRP A 326 0.43 -2.36 18.71
N GLU A 327 1.62 -2.66 19.23
CA GLU A 327 2.81 -1.80 19.15
C GLU A 327 3.41 -1.71 17.74
N THR A 328 2.67 -1.10 16.81
CA THR A 328 3.04 -0.84 15.42
C THR A 328 2.77 0.61 15.03
N ASP A 329 3.73 1.21 14.33
CA ASP A 329 3.62 2.58 13.83
C ASP A 329 3.75 2.66 12.30
N ASN A 330 4.04 1.54 11.63
CA ASN A 330 4.18 1.43 10.18
C ASN A 330 2.90 1.72 9.36
N TYR A 331 3.06 1.82 8.04
CA TYR A 331 1.97 2.07 7.10
C TYR A 331 0.97 0.90 7.01
N CYS A 332 1.46 -0.34 6.99
CA CYS A 332 0.66 -1.52 6.68
C CYS A 332 -0.42 -1.80 7.74
N CYS A 333 -0.05 -1.80 9.02
CA CYS A 333 -0.95 -2.16 10.11
C CYS A 333 -0.89 -1.19 11.30
N GLY A 334 -0.18 -0.06 11.17
CA GLY A 334 0.11 0.86 12.27
C GLY A 334 -0.34 2.30 12.05
N THR A 335 0.21 3.18 12.90
CA THR A 335 -0.16 4.60 13.04
C THR A 335 0.04 5.42 11.76
N ALA A 336 1.07 5.15 10.95
CA ALA A 336 1.27 5.85 9.69
C ALA A 336 0.20 5.54 8.64
N GLY A 337 -0.40 4.34 8.67
CA GLY A 337 -1.58 4.03 7.86
C GLY A 337 -2.81 4.84 8.27
N ILE A 338 -3.00 5.05 9.57
CA ILE A 338 -4.07 5.90 10.11
C ILE A 338 -3.84 7.37 9.72
N LEU A 339 -2.60 7.86 9.82
CA LEU A 339 -2.24 9.19 9.34
C LEU A 339 -2.58 9.36 7.85
N GLN A 340 -2.22 8.38 7.02
CA GLN A 340 -2.53 8.40 5.59
C GLN A 340 -4.04 8.47 5.33
N LEU A 341 -4.86 7.74 6.09
CA LEU A 341 -6.31 7.79 5.98
C LEU A 341 -6.84 9.19 6.30
N PHE A 342 -6.46 9.78 7.45
CA PHE A 342 -6.97 11.09 7.84
C PHE A 342 -6.54 12.20 6.89
N THR A 343 -5.27 12.19 6.45
CA THR A 343 -4.78 13.12 5.43
C THR A 343 -5.56 12.93 4.13
N GLY A 344 -5.76 11.68 3.68
CA GLY A 344 -6.57 11.38 2.49
C GLY A 344 -8.01 11.85 2.60
N ALA A 345 -8.65 11.64 3.75
CA ALA A 345 -10.01 12.08 4.03
C ALA A 345 -10.15 13.61 4.00
N TYR A 346 -9.17 14.34 4.56
CA TYR A 346 -9.13 15.80 4.44
C TYR A 346 -9.00 16.25 2.98
N LEU A 347 -8.08 15.65 2.22
CA LEU A 347 -7.85 16.01 0.80
C LEU A 347 -9.11 15.91 -0.06
N VAL A 348 -10.00 14.96 0.24
CA VAL A 348 -11.18 14.66 -0.59
C VAL A 348 -12.47 15.27 -0.08
N THR A 349 -12.53 15.67 1.19
CA THR A 349 -13.75 16.26 1.79
C THR A 349 -13.58 17.73 2.17
N GLY A 350 -12.35 18.21 2.36
CA GLY A 350 -12.08 19.52 2.95
C GLY A 350 -12.50 19.64 4.42
N ASN A 351 -12.90 18.55 5.09
CA ASN A 351 -13.37 18.61 6.48
C ASN A 351 -12.18 18.84 7.44
N PRO A 352 -12.13 19.97 8.17
CA PRO A 352 -11.03 20.30 9.08
C PRO A 352 -10.85 19.29 10.22
N ASP A 353 -11.89 18.57 10.63
CA ASP A 353 -11.78 17.55 11.69
C ASP A 353 -10.81 16.42 11.30
N TYR A 354 -10.77 16.06 10.01
CA TYR A 354 -9.81 15.07 9.52
C TYR A 354 -8.38 15.60 9.50
N LEU A 355 -8.19 16.89 9.22
CA LEU A 355 -6.88 17.52 9.32
C LEU A 355 -6.39 17.53 10.76
N GLU A 356 -7.25 17.92 11.72
CA GLU A 356 -6.90 17.90 13.14
C GLU A 356 -6.50 16.50 13.61
N ARG A 357 -7.27 15.47 13.23
CA ARG A 357 -6.93 14.07 13.55
C ARG A 357 -5.62 13.62 12.91
N ALA A 358 -5.34 14.06 11.68
CA ALA A 358 -4.05 13.80 11.03
C ALA A 358 -2.89 14.45 11.81
N GLN A 359 -3.03 15.70 12.24
CA GLN A 359 -2.05 16.43 13.04
C GLN A 359 -1.78 15.76 14.39
N GLN A 360 -2.85 15.36 15.09
CA GLN A 360 -2.72 14.61 16.34
C GLN A 360 -2.01 13.27 16.14
N THR A 361 -2.32 12.57 15.04
CA THR A 361 -1.66 11.30 14.69
C THR A 361 -0.19 11.49 14.36
N ALA A 362 0.17 12.53 13.62
CA ALA A 362 1.56 12.88 13.31
C ALA A 362 2.35 13.23 14.57
N LYS A 363 1.75 13.96 15.51
CA LYS A 363 2.36 14.24 16.82
C LYS A 363 2.69 12.93 17.56
N LEU A 364 1.76 11.97 17.60
CA LEU A 364 2.01 10.65 18.20
C LEU A 364 3.18 9.91 17.53
N LEU A 365 3.28 9.96 16.20
CA LEU A 365 4.40 9.34 15.46
C LEU A 365 5.74 9.97 15.82
N VAL A 366 5.80 11.31 15.91
CA VAL A 366 7.01 12.03 16.30
C VAL A 366 7.41 11.72 17.75
N GLU A 367 6.45 11.65 18.66
CA GLU A 367 6.68 11.30 20.07
C GLU A 367 7.15 9.85 20.26
N ARG A 368 6.67 8.93 19.42
CA ARG A 368 7.04 7.50 19.46
C ARG A 368 8.35 7.18 18.72
N ALA A 369 8.95 8.14 18.03
CA ALA A 369 10.21 7.93 17.34
C ALA A 369 11.38 7.77 18.34
N THR A 370 12.20 6.74 18.15
CA THR A 370 13.53 6.67 18.75
C THR A 370 14.42 7.64 17.99
N GLN A 371 14.92 8.67 18.68
CA GLN A 371 15.67 9.76 18.05
C GLN A 371 16.85 10.22 18.90
N ASP A 372 17.91 10.63 18.21
CA ASP A 372 19.04 11.38 18.76
C ASP A 372 19.36 12.58 17.84
N ASP A 373 20.56 13.16 17.94
CA ASP A 373 20.96 14.30 17.11
C ASP A 373 21.09 13.95 15.62
N GLN A 374 21.37 12.69 15.27
CA GLN A 374 21.66 12.24 13.91
C GLN A 374 20.54 11.37 13.30
N PHE A 375 19.88 10.54 14.11
CA PHE A 375 18.98 9.48 13.65
C PHE A 375 17.56 9.61 14.19
N ALA A 376 16.59 9.12 13.41
CA ALA A 376 15.21 8.94 13.83
C ALA A 376 14.60 7.69 13.18
N TYR A 377 14.13 6.76 13.99
CA TYR A 377 13.52 5.50 13.54
C TYR A 377 12.45 5.01 14.52
N TRP A 378 11.68 3.99 14.14
CA TRP A 378 10.59 3.46 14.95
C TRP A 378 10.84 2.00 15.29
N GLN A 379 10.84 1.70 16.59
CA GLN A 379 10.86 0.34 17.10
C GLN A 379 9.44 -0.17 17.24
N GLN A 380 9.20 -1.39 16.78
CA GLN A 380 7.86 -1.96 16.79
C GLN A 380 7.90 -3.48 16.90
N ALA A 381 6.82 -4.03 17.43
CA ALA A 381 6.52 -5.44 17.39
C ALA A 381 5.81 -5.75 16.07
N PHE A 382 6.52 -6.01 14.97
CA PHE A 382 5.85 -6.26 13.68
C PHE A 382 4.90 -7.46 13.75
N GLU A 383 5.30 -8.54 14.43
CA GLU A 383 4.47 -9.72 14.65
C GLU A 383 3.58 -9.58 15.88
N ARG A 384 2.26 -9.40 15.69
CA ARG A 384 1.29 -9.40 16.81
C ARG A 384 1.42 -10.62 17.73
N LYS A 385 1.66 -11.81 17.16
CA LYS A 385 1.73 -13.07 17.90
C LYS A 385 3.06 -13.26 18.66
N ASN A 386 4.08 -12.48 18.32
CA ASN A 386 5.41 -12.53 18.93
C ASN A 386 5.83 -11.11 19.38
N PRO A 387 5.08 -10.47 20.30
CA PRO A 387 5.26 -9.05 20.62
C PRO A 387 6.63 -8.71 21.24
N GLN A 388 7.35 -9.71 21.74
CA GLN A 388 8.73 -9.58 22.21
C GLN A 388 9.75 -9.34 21.08
N ASN A 389 9.40 -9.65 19.83
CA ASN A 389 10.28 -9.49 18.68
C ASN A 389 10.23 -8.04 18.19
N ILE A 390 10.95 -7.17 18.90
CA ILE A 390 11.08 -5.76 18.53
C ILE A 390 12.18 -5.58 17.48
N THR A 391 11.83 -4.92 16.39
CA THR A 391 12.73 -4.53 15.29
C THR A 391 12.48 -3.08 14.86
N ALA A 392 13.43 -2.53 14.11
CA ALA A 392 13.32 -1.24 13.44
C ALA A 392 13.40 -1.47 11.93
N ALA A 393 12.25 -1.72 11.31
CA ALA A 393 12.18 -1.97 9.88
C ALA A 393 12.44 -0.70 9.07
N LEU A 394 13.03 -0.86 7.88
CA LEU A 394 13.43 0.26 7.02
C LEU A 394 12.37 0.62 5.97
N GLY A 395 11.61 -0.36 5.51
CA GLY A 395 10.78 -0.28 4.31
C GLY A 395 9.59 0.66 4.39
N PHE A 396 8.87 0.78 3.27
CA PHE A 396 7.74 1.71 3.18
C PHE A 396 6.50 1.15 3.88
N TYR A 397 6.19 -0.13 3.69
CA TYR A 397 4.98 -0.70 4.29
C TYR A 397 5.16 -1.04 5.76
N ASP A 398 6.36 -1.46 6.13
CA ASP A 398 6.66 -1.98 7.45
C ASP A 398 7.51 -1.05 8.29
N GLY A 399 8.09 0.03 7.77
CA GLY A 399 9.21 0.68 8.43
C GLY A 399 9.29 2.20 8.33
N ALA A 400 10.48 2.70 8.64
CA ALA A 400 10.76 4.13 8.83
C ALA A 400 10.52 4.96 7.56
N ALA A 401 10.82 4.43 6.36
CA ALA A 401 10.63 5.15 5.11
C ALA A 401 9.16 5.56 4.91
N GLY A 402 8.20 4.66 5.18
CA GLY A 402 6.78 4.97 5.03
C GLY A 402 6.26 5.93 6.09
N ILE A 403 6.74 5.79 7.33
CA ILE A 403 6.36 6.68 8.43
C ILE A 403 6.80 8.12 8.13
N ALA A 404 8.08 8.31 7.79
CA ALA A 404 8.61 9.62 7.46
C ALA A 404 7.96 10.23 6.21
N SER A 405 7.65 9.41 5.19
CA SER A 405 6.94 9.84 3.99
C SER A 405 5.56 10.44 4.31
N TYR A 406 4.76 9.78 5.15
CA TYR A 406 3.42 10.31 5.49
C TYR A 406 3.46 11.53 6.41
N LEU A 407 4.49 11.67 7.24
CA LEU A 407 4.76 12.93 7.96
C LEU A 407 5.07 14.06 6.98
N LEU A 408 5.97 13.83 6.01
CA LEU A 408 6.30 14.81 4.96
C LEU A 408 5.06 15.22 4.16
N GLN A 409 4.23 14.25 3.75
CA GLN A 409 2.99 14.54 3.02
C GLN A 409 2.01 15.39 3.83
N LEU A 410 1.83 15.11 5.13
CA LEU A 410 1.01 15.98 5.98
C LEU A 410 1.59 17.40 6.05
N GLY A 411 2.91 17.53 6.22
CA GLY A 411 3.55 18.85 6.28
C GLY A 411 3.39 19.67 5.00
N GLU A 412 3.36 19.04 3.83
CA GLU A 412 3.00 19.73 2.58
C GLU A 412 1.54 20.20 2.61
N VAL A 413 0.62 19.32 3.03
CA VAL A 413 -0.82 19.62 3.12
C VAL A 413 -1.07 20.80 4.08
N GLU A 414 -0.38 20.85 5.20
CA GLU A 414 -0.42 21.98 6.15
C GLU A 414 0.13 23.28 5.54
N ASN A 415 1.04 23.17 4.57
CA ASN A 415 1.53 24.30 3.79
C ASN A 415 0.60 24.70 2.63
N GLY A 416 -0.58 24.06 2.51
CA GLY A 416 -1.58 24.37 1.50
C GLY A 416 -1.29 23.75 0.13
N GLN A 417 -0.44 22.74 0.04
CA GLN A 417 -0.13 22.05 -1.22
C GLN A 417 0.15 20.56 -1.02
N LEU A 418 0.14 19.78 -2.10
CA LEU A 418 0.67 18.42 -2.10
C LEU A 418 1.07 18.05 -3.51
N SER A 419 2.20 17.38 -3.65
CA SER A 419 2.59 16.76 -4.92
C SER A 419 3.44 15.53 -4.64
N THR A 420 2.82 14.35 -4.73
CA THR A 420 3.40 13.07 -4.31
C THR A 420 3.11 11.96 -5.31
N HIS A 421 3.96 10.94 -5.33
CA HIS A 421 3.62 9.68 -5.97
C HIS A 421 2.65 8.88 -5.10
N ARG A 422 1.61 8.29 -5.72
CA ARG A 422 0.61 7.44 -5.08
C ARG A 422 0.86 5.97 -5.42
N PHE A 423 0.58 5.05 -4.50
CA PHE A 423 0.54 3.63 -4.83
C PHE A 423 -0.60 3.32 -5.80
N ILE A 424 -0.56 2.14 -6.45
CA ILE A 424 -1.57 1.68 -7.41
C ILE A 424 -2.99 1.60 -6.84
N ASP A 425 -3.09 1.52 -5.52
CA ASP A 425 -4.30 1.30 -4.74
C ASP A 425 -4.54 2.41 -3.71
N ASP A 426 -3.84 3.55 -3.83
CA ASP A 426 -4.12 4.77 -3.07
C ASP A 426 -5.01 5.70 -3.92
N PRO A 427 -6.32 5.78 -3.64
CA PRO A 427 -7.28 6.53 -4.47
C PRO A 427 -7.25 8.04 -4.25
N TYR A 428 -6.55 8.54 -3.23
CA TYR A 428 -6.55 9.95 -2.86
C TYR A 428 -5.71 10.81 -3.84
N PRO A 429 -5.94 12.13 -3.91
CA PRO A 429 -5.25 13.01 -4.84
C PRO A 429 -3.72 12.92 -4.73
N ALA A 430 -3.05 12.81 -5.88
CA ALA A 430 -1.59 12.88 -5.98
C ALA A 430 -1.07 14.34 -5.96
N VAL A 431 -1.91 15.27 -6.44
CA VAL A 431 -1.67 16.71 -6.43
C VAL A 431 -2.86 17.39 -5.77
N TRP A 432 -2.60 18.36 -4.88
CA TRP A 432 -3.62 19.15 -4.21
C TRP A 432 -3.09 20.56 -3.92
N GLN A 433 -3.98 21.54 -3.87
CA GLN A 433 -3.66 22.91 -3.49
C GLN A 433 -4.86 23.52 -2.77
N GLN A 434 -4.62 24.21 -1.66
CA GLN A 434 -5.66 24.93 -0.94
C GLN A 434 -6.11 26.13 -1.77
N ASN A 435 -7.42 26.21 -2.05
CA ASN A 435 -8.00 27.41 -2.65
C ASN A 435 -7.88 28.55 -1.63
N GLN A 436 -7.21 29.65 -2.03
CA GLN A 436 -7.07 30.87 -1.22
C GLN A 436 -8.38 31.64 -1.10
#